data_AF-A0A327QWX3-F1
#
_entry.id   AF-A0A327QWX3-F1
#
_cell.length_a   1.000
_cell.length_b   1.000
_cell.length_c   1.000
_cell.angle_alpha   90.00
_cell.angle_beta   90.00
_cell.angle_gamma   90.00
#
_symmetry.space_group_name_H-M   'P 1'
#
loop_
_entity.id
_entity.type
_entity.pdbx_description
1 polymer ?
#
loop_
_entity_poly.entity_id
_entity_poly.type
_entity_poly.pdbx_seq_one_letter_code
_entity_poly.pdbx_strand_id
1 'polypeptide(L)'
;MSGSILFAAIVFLTGAIICVPIAKKFGLSSVLGYLLAGILIGPYIMGFVGDEGQDILHFAEFGVVMMLFLIGLEIEPKSFWQMRKTIIGMGGAQVLGTMIVSFLLFTTIGFDWKVSLIISMAVSLSSTAITLQTIKENGLMNTTYGASSFSILLFQDIIVILMLAVIPLLTDSEKTAIADDHSDHIYLLENLPLGFQALAIFLSVVTVVLAGRYFFVPMLRLVAKTRLRELLSASALLIVIALAYLMELVGLSPALGAFLGGVVLATSEFKHELESNLEPFKGLLLGLFFMAVGASINFIVIGDNPLMISGLVVAVIVLKALILFLVGAIFKLKADQRLLLTIGLAQIGEFAFVLLSFAFQLNILDRVELDMMLVVTALTMTLTPILGIINERLILPRVGTKKAETRPVDHIAKTHKVILVGFGHFGSTVGRFLRSYGIEATILDNDSNRVDLLRKMGFEVYYGDATRMDLLESAGIAEAKILISAIDNSDNVIHLTKMVKEKYPNVKLMLRAKNRYDAYDLLNMGVEDVYRESLETSVKMASDALNHLGFRKYTIYRQAQKFIQYDEESLRRLANKPKTREEYIFKAKEEIKQQEKQLEEDLNRGIIEFDNHWDSEQMRAAHNAPEK
;
A
#
# COMPACT_ATOMS: atom_id res chain seq x y z
N MET A 1 23.53 28.08 18.68
CA MET A 1 22.40 27.34 19.29
C MET A 1 21.79 26.31 18.31
N SER A 2 22.30 26.20 17.07
CA SER A 2 21.86 25.30 16.00
C SER A 2 22.39 23.86 16.08
N GLY A 3 23.37 23.55 16.94
CA GLY A 3 24.01 22.23 17.01
C GLY A 3 23.46 21.24 18.07
N SER A 4 22.36 21.56 18.76
CA SER A 4 21.78 20.63 19.75
C SER A 4 20.81 19.67 19.08
N ILE A 5 21.03 18.35 19.22
CA ILE A 5 20.13 17.30 18.72
C ILE A 5 18.69 17.48 19.19
N LEU A 6 18.48 18.02 20.41
CA LEU A 6 17.15 18.34 20.94
C LEU A 6 16.49 19.48 20.19
N PHE A 7 17.26 20.50 19.80
CA PHE A 7 16.75 21.61 19.00
C PHE A 7 16.34 21.13 17.60
N ALA A 8 17.20 20.34 16.94
CA ALA A 8 16.86 19.73 15.66
C ALA A 8 15.58 18.87 15.75
N ALA A 9 15.47 18.02 16.78
CA ALA A 9 14.28 17.21 17.01
C ALA A 9 13.00 18.06 17.18
N ILE A 10 13.05 19.15 17.96
CA ILE A 10 11.93 20.08 18.11
C ILE A 10 11.55 20.69 16.75
N VAL A 11 12.53 21.12 15.96
CA VAL A 11 12.29 21.74 14.64
C VAL A 11 11.64 20.74 13.68
N PHE A 12 12.18 19.52 13.56
CA PHE A 12 11.61 18.46 12.70
C PHE A 12 10.18 18.09 13.12
N LEU A 13 9.95 17.86 14.43
CA LEU A 13 8.62 17.51 14.94
C LEU A 13 7.61 18.64 14.75
N THR A 14 8.02 19.90 15.00
CA THR A 14 7.16 21.07 14.79
C THR A 14 6.82 21.24 13.31
N GLY A 15 7.81 21.09 12.43
CA GLY A 15 7.62 21.12 10.98
C GLY A 15 6.60 20.08 10.51
N ALA A 16 6.72 18.83 10.99
CA ALA A 16 5.76 17.77 10.71
C ALA A 16 4.33 18.10 11.21
N ILE A 17 4.19 18.54 12.46
CA ILE A 17 2.89 18.85 13.08
C ILE A 17 2.17 19.99 12.35
N ILE A 18 2.91 20.95 11.76
CA ILE A 18 2.32 22.08 11.03
C ILE A 18 2.07 21.74 9.56
N CYS A 19 3.09 21.25 8.85
CA CYS A 19 3.03 21.10 7.39
C CYS A 19 2.16 19.93 6.95
N VAL A 20 2.12 18.82 7.69
CA VAL A 20 1.34 17.63 7.32
C VAL A 20 -0.17 17.91 7.34
N PRO A 21 -0.77 18.50 8.39
CA PRO A 21 -2.18 18.88 8.38
C PRO A 21 -2.53 19.90 7.28
N ILE A 22 -1.63 20.84 6.99
CA ILE A 22 -1.81 21.81 5.90
C ILE A 22 -1.86 21.09 4.55
N ALA A 23 -0.91 20.20 4.27
CA ALA A 23 -0.91 19.40 3.05
C ALA A 23 -2.21 18.58 2.91
N LYS A 24 -2.63 17.89 3.97
CA LYS A 24 -3.91 17.15 4.02
C LYS A 24 -5.11 18.05 3.72
N LYS A 25 -5.15 19.28 4.24
CA LYS A 25 -6.24 20.24 3.99
C LYS A 25 -6.35 20.63 2.51
N PHE A 26 -5.24 20.65 1.78
CA PHE A 26 -5.21 20.89 0.33
C PHE A 26 -5.46 19.63 -0.51
N GLY A 27 -5.76 18.48 0.12
CA GLY A 27 -5.95 17.21 -0.58
C GLY A 27 -4.65 16.57 -1.06
N LEU A 28 -3.51 16.96 -0.48
CA LEU A 28 -2.20 16.39 -0.76
C LEU A 28 -1.88 15.25 0.22
N SER A 29 -1.04 14.31 -0.20
CA SER A 29 -0.60 13.20 0.67
C SER A 29 0.24 13.72 1.85
N SER A 30 0.24 12.98 2.95
CA SER A 30 1.05 13.32 4.14
C SER A 30 2.55 13.42 3.83
N VAL A 31 3.03 12.62 2.87
CA VAL A 31 4.42 12.62 2.41
C VAL A 31 4.84 13.99 1.89
N LEU A 32 3.99 14.66 1.12
CA LEU A 32 4.29 16.00 0.63
C LEU A 32 4.37 17.03 1.76
N GLY A 33 3.58 16.84 2.82
CA GLY A 33 3.68 17.65 4.04
C GLY A 33 5.03 17.52 4.73
N TYR A 34 5.58 16.31 4.82
CA TYR A 34 6.94 16.08 5.35
C TYR A 34 8.01 16.70 4.44
N LEU A 35 7.89 16.53 3.13
CA LEU A 35 8.84 17.13 2.18
C LEU A 35 8.84 18.67 2.26
N LEU A 36 7.65 19.29 2.31
CA LEU A 36 7.50 20.74 2.51
C LEU A 36 8.09 21.21 3.83
N ALA A 37 7.90 20.45 4.92
CA ALA A 37 8.53 20.74 6.20
C ALA A 37 10.06 20.76 6.05
N GLY A 38 10.63 19.75 5.40
CA GLY A 38 12.06 19.66 5.09
C GLY A 38 12.60 20.86 4.34
N ILE A 39 11.92 21.25 3.27
CA ILE A 39 12.27 22.41 2.44
C ILE A 39 12.30 23.70 3.29
N LEU A 40 11.29 23.89 4.14
CA LEU A 40 11.17 25.09 4.98
C LEU A 40 12.24 25.13 6.08
N ILE A 41 12.46 24.04 6.81
CA ILE A 41 13.41 24.00 7.93
C ILE A 41 14.88 23.88 7.48
N GLY A 42 15.10 23.44 6.24
CA GLY A 42 16.42 23.17 5.68
C GLY A 42 17.32 24.41 5.60
N PRO A 43 18.60 24.20 5.24
CA PRO A 43 19.64 25.21 5.33
C PRO A 43 19.39 26.41 4.39
N TYR A 44 18.65 26.20 3.30
CA TYR A 44 18.46 27.19 2.24
C TYR A 44 17.27 28.14 2.45
N ILE A 45 16.32 27.85 3.36
CA ILE A 45 15.16 28.73 3.63
C ILE A 45 15.25 29.33 5.03
N MET A 46 15.00 28.55 6.08
CA MET A 46 15.06 29.05 7.47
C MET A 46 16.42 28.85 8.12
N GLY A 47 17.26 27.94 7.61
CA GLY A 47 18.58 27.70 8.19
C GLY A 47 18.54 27.05 9.58
N PHE A 48 17.41 26.43 9.97
CA PHE A 48 17.28 25.84 11.31
C PHE A 48 18.04 24.53 11.47
N VAL A 49 18.26 23.81 10.36
CA VAL A 49 18.97 22.55 10.31
C VAL A 49 19.94 22.59 9.12
N GLY A 50 21.20 22.16 9.31
CA GLY A 50 22.11 21.87 8.19
C GLY A 50 23.33 22.79 8.00
N ASP A 51 23.85 23.46 9.05
CA ASP A 51 25.16 24.12 8.99
C ASP A 51 26.30 23.09 8.67
N GLU A 52 26.10 21.81 8.99
CA GLU A 52 26.96 20.68 8.65
C GLU A 52 26.13 19.61 7.91
N GLY A 53 26.07 19.71 6.57
CA GLY A 53 25.19 18.90 5.71
C GLY A 53 25.34 17.38 5.77
N GLN A 54 26.25 16.83 6.58
CA GLN A 54 26.45 15.40 6.76
C GLN A 54 25.47 14.77 7.76
N ASP A 55 25.05 15.49 8.81
CA ASP A 55 24.22 14.90 9.87
C ASP A 55 22.80 14.56 9.39
N ILE A 56 22.22 15.39 8.52
CA ILE A 56 20.87 15.17 7.97
C ILE A 56 20.81 13.91 7.09
N LEU A 57 21.89 13.63 6.34
CA LEU A 57 22.00 12.49 5.45
C LEU A 57 22.07 11.16 6.23
N HIS A 58 22.83 11.10 7.33
CA HIS A 58 22.89 9.89 8.17
C HIS A 58 21.53 9.53 8.80
N PHE A 59 20.74 10.53 9.22
CA PHE A 59 19.37 10.28 9.71
C PHE A 59 18.43 9.79 8.59
N ALA A 60 18.60 10.28 7.36
CA ALA A 60 17.84 9.82 6.20
C ALA A 60 18.19 8.36 5.85
N GLU A 61 19.48 8.02 5.85
CA GLU A 61 19.98 6.66 5.61
C GLU A 61 19.39 5.65 6.61
N PHE A 62 19.37 6.00 7.90
CA PHE A 62 18.74 5.16 8.92
C PHE A 62 17.24 4.93 8.64
N GLY A 63 16.52 5.96 8.20
CA GLY A 63 15.12 5.85 7.80
C GLY A 63 14.90 4.90 6.63
N VAL A 64 15.78 4.95 5.62
CA VAL A 64 15.77 4.02 4.47
C VAL A 64 16.05 2.59 4.94
N VAL A 65 17.07 2.37 5.76
CA VAL A 65 17.44 1.04 6.28
C VAL A 65 16.23 0.38 6.96
N MET A 66 15.54 1.10 7.84
CA MET A 66 14.34 0.62 8.51
C MET A 66 13.18 0.36 7.53
N MET A 67 13.01 1.22 6.51
CA MET A 67 11.98 1.03 5.49
C MET A 67 12.23 -0.24 4.68
N LEU A 68 13.47 -0.47 4.26
CA LEU A 68 13.87 -1.64 3.50
C LEU A 68 13.74 -2.93 4.30
N PHE A 69 14.02 -2.89 5.60
CA PHE A 69 13.74 -4.02 6.48
C PHE A 69 12.25 -4.36 6.50
N LEU A 70 11.39 -3.35 6.63
CA LEU A 70 9.94 -3.55 6.68
C LEU A 70 9.36 -4.02 5.35
N ILE A 71 9.84 -3.47 4.24
CA ILE A 71 9.50 -3.96 2.90
C ILE A 71 9.94 -5.43 2.77
N GLY A 72 11.16 -5.76 3.24
CA GLY A 72 11.63 -7.14 3.29
C GLY A 72 10.70 -8.06 4.09
N LEU A 73 10.17 -7.61 5.23
CA LEU A 73 9.18 -8.35 6.03
C LEU A 73 7.82 -8.51 5.33
N GLU A 74 7.39 -7.48 4.58
CA GLU A 74 6.12 -7.47 3.85
C GLU A 74 6.13 -8.43 2.66
N ILE A 75 7.30 -8.67 2.05
CA ILE A 75 7.44 -9.62 0.93
C ILE A 75 7.07 -11.03 1.40
N GLU A 76 5.91 -11.50 0.96
CA GLU A 76 5.50 -12.90 1.10
C GLU A 76 5.92 -13.67 -0.16
N PRO A 77 6.96 -14.53 -0.11
CA PRO A 77 7.50 -15.19 -1.31
C PRO A 77 6.45 -15.99 -2.09
N LYS A 78 5.44 -16.52 -1.39
CA LYS A 78 4.32 -17.26 -1.98
C LYS A 78 3.39 -16.36 -2.80
N SER A 79 3.06 -15.17 -2.29
CA SER A 79 2.18 -14.20 -2.97
C SER A 79 2.85 -13.64 -4.23
N PHE A 80 4.16 -13.32 -4.14
CA PHE A 80 4.98 -12.94 -5.30
C PHE A 80 4.92 -14.01 -6.41
N TRP A 81 5.07 -15.29 -6.06
CA TRP A 81 5.08 -16.37 -7.05
C TRP A 81 3.74 -16.52 -7.80
N GLN A 82 2.62 -16.26 -7.13
CA GLN A 82 1.29 -16.27 -7.77
C GLN A 82 1.14 -15.12 -8.78
N MET A 83 1.68 -13.94 -8.46
CA MET A 83 1.61 -12.74 -9.30
C MET A 83 2.78 -12.56 -10.27
N ARG A 84 3.73 -13.51 -10.33
CA ARG A 84 5.00 -13.40 -11.07
C ARG A 84 4.86 -12.96 -12.53
N LYS A 85 3.80 -13.38 -13.22
CA LYS A 85 3.59 -12.99 -14.63
C LYS A 85 3.35 -11.49 -14.78
N THR A 86 2.57 -10.90 -13.87
CA THR A 86 2.27 -9.48 -13.87
C THR A 86 3.44 -8.67 -13.33
N ILE A 87 4.05 -9.12 -12.22
CA ILE A 87 5.19 -8.43 -11.58
C ILE A 87 6.42 -8.42 -12.50
N ILE A 88 6.85 -9.59 -12.99
CA ILE A 88 8.01 -9.69 -13.89
C ILE A 88 7.69 -9.08 -15.25
N GLY A 89 6.47 -9.28 -15.76
CA GLY A 89 6.06 -8.75 -17.06
C GLY A 89 6.01 -7.22 -17.07
N MET A 90 5.14 -6.63 -16.25
CA MET A 90 4.88 -5.19 -16.27
C MET A 90 5.99 -4.40 -15.58
N GLY A 91 6.43 -4.85 -14.40
CA GLY A 91 7.53 -4.23 -13.66
C GLY A 91 8.85 -4.35 -14.40
N GLY A 92 9.19 -5.54 -14.90
CA GLY A 92 10.39 -5.76 -15.69
C GLY A 92 10.43 -4.94 -16.98
N ALA A 93 9.31 -4.88 -17.73
CA ALA A 93 9.22 -4.06 -18.93
C ALA A 93 9.39 -2.56 -18.62
N GLN A 94 8.81 -2.07 -17.52
CA GLN A 94 8.96 -0.68 -17.12
C GLN A 94 10.41 -0.37 -16.70
N VAL A 95 11.01 -1.16 -15.82
CA VAL A 95 12.36 -0.91 -15.31
C VAL A 95 13.38 -0.99 -16.43
N LEU A 96 13.41 -2.10 -17.18
CA LEU A 96 14.38 -2.30 -18.27
C LEU A 96 14.15 -1.29 -19.39
N GLY A 97 12.90 -1.02 -19.76
CA GLY A 97 12.57 0.01 -20.75
C GLY A 97 13.09 1.38 -20.33
N THR A 98 12.87 1.76 -19.07
CA THR A 98 13.35 3.04 -18.51
C THR A 98 14.87 3.09 -18.52
N MET A 99 15.52 2.06 -17.99
CA MET A 99 16.98 2.00 -17.94
C MET A 99 17.61 2.10 -19.33
N ILE A 100 17.12 1.37 -20.34
CA ILE A 100 17.69 1.39 -21.69
C ILE A 100 17.55 2.78 -22.32
N VAL A 101 16.35 3.37 -22.25
CA VAL A 101 16.09 4.67 -22.89
C VAL A 101 16.83 5.79 -22.15
N SER A 102 16.84 5.79 -20.82
CA SER A 102 17.60 6.81 -20.08
C SER A 102 19.10 6.62 -20.22
N PHE A 103 19.61 5.38 -20.32
CA PHE A 103 21.04 5.12 -20.52
C PHE A 103 21.53 5.68 -21.85
N LEU A 104 20.76 5.44 -22.92
CA LEU A 104 21.04 6.04 -24.23
C LEU A 104 20.99 7.56 -24.17
N LEU A 105 20.01 8.13 -23.46
CA LEU A 105 19.89 9.57 -23.31
C LEU A 105 21.10 10.18 -22.58
N PHE A 106 21.50 9.64 -21.42
CA PHE A 106 22.62 10.18 -20.64
C PHE A 106 23.97 9.98 -21.34
N THR A 107 24.19 8.83 -21.99
CA THR A 107 25.42 8.63 -22.78
C THR A 107 25.50 9.60 -23.97
N THR A 108 24.38 9.91 -24.65
CA THR A 108 24.38 10.90 -25.73
C THR A 108 24.59 12.34 -25.26
N ILE A 109 24.25 12.65 -24.01
CA ILE A 109 24.50 13.95 -23.37
C ILE A 109 25.98 14.10 -22.99
N GLY A 110 26.75 13.00 -22.98
CA GLY A 110 28.19 13.00 -22.75
C GLY A 110 28.61 12.52 -21.37
N PHE A 111 27.70 11.95 -20.57
CA PHE A 111 28.07 11.28 -19.33
C PHE A 111 28.87 10.01 -19.62
N ASP A 112 29.79 9.67 -18.72
CA ASP A 112 30.47 8.37 -18.75
C ASP A 112 29.43 7.23 -18.73
N TRP A 113 29.77 6.08 -19.31
CA TRP A 113 28.82 4.97 -19.40
C TRP A 113 28.47 4.39 -18.01
N LYS A 114 29.39 4.42 -17.04
CA LYS A 114 29.13 3.95 -15.66
C LYS A 114 28.17 4.90 -14.96
N VAL A 115 28.45 6.19 -15.04
CA VAL A 115 27.59 7.27 -14.52
C VAL A 115 26.20 7.17 -15.16
N SER A 116 26.13 7.05 -16.48
CA SER A 116 24.88 6.92 -17.23
C SER A 116 24.07 5.71 -16.80
N LEU A 117 24.72 4.58 -16.54
CA LEU A 117 24.07 3.35 -16.08
C LEU A 117 23.48 3.54 -14.68
N ILE A 118 24.24 4.14 -13.75
CA ILE A 118 23.80 4.38 -12.38
C ILE A 118 22.65 5.38 -12.32
N ILE A 119 22.77 6.50 -13.03
CA ILE A 119 21.68 7.48 -13.14
C ILE A 119 20.44 6.82 -13.75
N SER A 120 20.61 5.93 -14.73
CA SER A 120 19.50 5.21 -15.35
C SER A 120 18.84 4.18 -14.43
N MET A 121 19.63 3.50 -13.60
CA MET A 121 19.10 2.66 -12.52
C MET A 121 18.25 3.51 -11.57
N ALA A 122 18.77 4.64 -11.10
CA ALA A 122 18.06 5.55 -10.21
C ALA A 122 16.75 6.08 -10.84
N VAL A 123 16.79 6.57 -12.08
CA VAL A 123 15.62 7.09 -12.82
C VAL A 123 14.55 6.02 -13.04
N SER A 124 14.94 4.75 -13.23
CA SER A 124 13.98 3.67 -13.45
C SER A 124 13.02 3.42 -12.29
N LEU A 125 13.42 3.81 -11.08
CA LEU A 125 12.70 3.57 -9.84
C LEU A 125 11.70 4.68 -9.56
N SER A 126 10.57 4.32 -8.98
CA SER A 126 9.47 5.24 -8.67
C SER A 126 9.22 5.21 -7.17
N SER A 127 8.58 6.24 -6.61
CA SER A 127 8.39 6.30 -5.17
C SER A 127 7.24 5.41 -4.74
N THR A 128 7.54 4.33 -4.01
CA THR A 128 6.54 3.38 -3.50
C THR A 128 5.67 4.05 -2.44
N ALA A 129 6.30 4.73 -1.49
CA ALA A 129 5.60 5.42 -0.41
C ALA A 129 4.62 6.49 -0.91
N ILE A 130 5.06 7.36 -1.83
CA ILE A 130 4.19 8.43 -2.36
C ILE A 130 3.03 7.83 -3.16
N THR A 131 3.32 6.89 -4.06
CA THR A 131 2.33 6.35 -4.99
C THR A 131 1.28 5.52 -4.28
N LEU A 132 1.69 4.53 -3.46
CA LEU A 132 0.74 3.65 -2.77
C LEU A 132 -0.06 4.39 -1.71
N GLN A 133 0.54 5.36 -1.01
CA GLN A 133 -0.21 6.18 -0.06
C GLN A 133 -1.27 7.00 -0.78
N THR A 134 -0.95 7.61 -1.92
CA THR A 134 -1.91 8.39 -2.73
C THR A 134 -3.03 7.50 -3.26
N ILE A 135 -2.71 6.31 -3.79
CA ILE A 135 -3.70 5.33 -4.28
C ILE A 135 -4.63 4.88 -3.14
N LYS A 136 -4.07 4.61 -1.95
CA LYS A 136 -4.83 4.17 -0.77
C LYS A 136 -5.75 5.27 -0.27
N GLU A 137 -5.25 6.50 -0.15
CA GLU A 137 -6.03 7.66 0.27
C GLU A 137 -7.17 7.99 -0.70
N ASN A 138 -6.94 7.82 -2.01
CA ASN A 138 -7.97 8.00 -3.04
C ASN A 138 -8.91 6.79 -3.20
N GLY A 139 -8.73 5.71 -2.43
CA GLY A 139 -9.56 4.51 -2.52
C GLY A 139 -9.42 3.75 -3.86
N LEU A 140 -8.29 3.92 -4.57
CA LEU A 140 -8.04 3.35 -5.89
C LEU A 140 -7.29 2.01 -5.84
N MET A 141 -7.00 1.46 -4.66
CA MET A 141 -6.16 0.26 -4.51
C MET A 141 -6.73 -0.97 -5.22
N ASN A 142 -8.06 -1.10 -5.26
CA ASN A 142 -8.76 -2.23 -5.88
C ASN A 142 -9.09 -2.01 -7.37
N THR A 143 -8.49 -0.98 -7.99
CA THR A 143 -8.63 -0.72 -9.44
C THR A 143 -7.46 -1.33 -10.22
N THR A 144 -7.62 -1.42 -11.54
CA THR A 144 -6.57 -1.85 -12.46
C THR A 144 -5.32 -0.96 -12.35
N TYR A 145 -5.49 0.36 -12.19
CA TYR A 145 -4.39 1.28 -11.88
C TYR A 145 -3.68 0.92 -10.57
N GLY A 146 -4.43 0.68 -9.50
CA GLY A 146 -3.89 0.29 -8.19
C GLY A 146 -3.05 -0.99 -8.25
N ALA A 147 -3.62 -2.05 -8.82
CA ALA A 147 -2.96 -3.35 -8.96
C ALA A 147 -1.72 -3.30 -9.88
N SER A 148 -1.80 -2.54 -10.99
CA SER A 148 -0.68 -2.36 -11.91
C SER A 148 0.46 -1.57 -11.27
N SER A 149 0.13 -0.49 -10.56
CA SER A 149 1.12 0.33 -9.83
C SER A 149 1.82 -0.49 -8.76
N PHE A 150 1.05 -1.24 -7.94
CA PHE A 150 1.61 -2.14 -6.95
C PHE A 150 2.55 -3.18 -7.56
N SER A 151 2.19 -3.77 -8.71
CA SER A 151 3.01 -4.78 -9.38
C SER A 151 4.35 -4.21 -9.88
N ILE A 152 4.33 -2.99 -10.44
CA ILE A 152 5.55 -2.31 -10.89
C ILE A 152 6.44 -1.92 -9.70
N LEU A 153 5.85 -1.30 -8.68
CA LEU A 153 6.58 -0.86 -7.48
C LEU A 153 7.21 -2.04 -6.73
N LEU A 154 6.48 -3.14 -6.57
CA LEU A 154 7.02 -4.34 -5.94
C LEU A 154 8.20 -4.92 -6.72
N PHE A 155 8.17 -4.88 -8.06
CA PHE A 155 9.32 -5.29 -8.87
C PHE A 155 10.50 -4.33 -8.70
N GLN A 156 10.24 -3.02 -8.63
CA GLN A 156 11.25 -1.99 -8.38
C GLN A 156 11.92 -2.20 -7.02
N ASP A 157 11.16 -2.43 -5.96
CA ASP A 157 11.69 -2.67 -4.62
C ASP A 157 12.61 -3.90 -4.59
N ILE A 158 12.30 -4.94 -5.38
CA ILE A 158 13.13 -6.16 -5.49
C ILE A 158 14.38 -5.92 -6.36
N ILE A 159 14.27 -5.24 -7.50
CA ILE A 159 15.39 -5.05 -8.42
C ILE A 159 16.43 -4.07 -7.86
N VAL A 160 16.05 -3.15 -6.97
CA VAL A 160 16.98 -2.23 -6.27
C VAL A 160 18.12 -2.98 -5.58
N ILE A 161 17.84 -4.12 -4.96
CA ILE A 161 18.88 -4.95 -4.33
C ILE A 161 19.89 -5.46 -5.36
N LEU A 162 19.41 -5.91 -6.51
CA LEU A 162 20.27 -6.36 -7.59
C LEU A 162 21.07 -5.19 -8.18
N MET A 163 20.48 -4.00 -8.27
CA MET A 163 21.20 -2.77 -8.66
C MET A 163 22.32 -2.43 -7.66
N LEU A 164 22.02 -2.39 -6.36
CA LEU A 164 23.00 -2.14 -5.30
C LEU A 164 24.13 -3.17 -5.30
N ALA A 165 23.83 -4.44 -5.59
CA ALA A 165 24.84 -5.48 -5.70
C ALA A 165 25.72 -5.33 -6.94
N VAL A 166 25.19 -4.75 -8.04
CA VAL A 166 25.93 -4.52 -9.30
C VAL A 166 26.86 -3.31 -9.21
N ILE A 167 26.51 -2.25 -8.48
CA ILE A 167 27.29 -1.00 -8.43
C ILE A 167 28.77 -1.23 -8.06
N PRO A 168 29.13 -2.00 -7.01
CA PRO A 168 30.53 -2.24 -6.67
C PRO A 168 31.34 -2.96 -7.75
N LEU A 169 30.68 -3.71 -8.65
CA LEU A 169 31.33 -4.36 -9.79
C LEU A 169 31.67 -3.39 -10.93
N LEU A 170 31.15 -2.15 -10.89
CA LEU A 170 31.41 -1.11 -11.89
C LEU A 170 32.65 -0.28 -11.58
N THR A 171 33.14 -0.31 -10.34
CA THR A 171 34.37 0.37 -9.92
C THR A 171 35.60 -0.28 -10.57
N ASP A 172 36.46 0.51 -11.21
CA ASP A 172 37.72 -0.01 -11.75
C ASP A 172 38.68 -0.31 -10.60
N SER A 173 39.04 -1.59 -10.41
CA SER A 173 39.97 -2.04 -9.37
C SER A 173 41.43 -1.59 -9.54
N GLU A 174 41.72 -0.58 -10.37
CA GLU A 174 43.08 -0.22 -10.78
C GLU A 174 43.61 1.15 -10.30
N LYS A 175 42.87 1.94 -9.50
CA LYS A 175 43.43 3.20 -8.97
C LYS A 175 43.00 3.54 -7.54
N THR A 176 43.69 2.94 -6.57
CA THR A 176 43.93 3.57 -5.25
C THR A 176 45.28 3.12 -4.69
N ALA A 177 46.34 3.50 -5.39
CA ALA A 177 47.67 3.65 -4.81
C ALA A 177 48.00 5.15 -4.77
N ILE A 178 47.25 5.91 -3.98
CA ILE A 178 47.71 7.22 -3.49
C ILE A 178 47.45 7.21 -2.00
N ALA A 179 48.56 7.26 -1.26
CA ALA A 179 48.61 7.42 0.17
C ALA A 179 47.90 8.71 0.59
N ASP A 180 46.93 8.59 1.48
CA ASP A 180 46.80 9.53 2.59
C ASP A 180 46.61 8.71 3.87
N ASP A 181 47.58 8.89 4.76
CA ASP A 181 47.65 8.40 6.12
C ASP A 181 46.54 9.08 6.94
N HIS A 182 45.84 8.30 7.79
CA HIS A 182 44.78 8.72 8.73
C HIS A 182 43.31 8.59 8.31
N SER A 183 42.84 7.36 8.08
CA SER A 183 41.52 6.94 8.58
C SER A 183 41.47 5.41 8.75
N ASP A 184 41.49 4.95 10.00
CA ASP A 184 41.36 3.54 10.43
C ASP A 184 39.93 2.98 10.18
N HIS A 185 39.44 2.99 8.93
CA HIS A 185 38.28 2.20 8.55
C HIS A 185 38.77 0.91 7.91
N ILE A 186 38.80 -0.16 8.71
CA ILE A 186 39.26 -1.48 8.29
C ILE A 186 38.20 -2.09 7.36
N TYR A 187 38.25 -1.80 6.07
CA TYR A 187 37.51 -2.58 5.07
C TYR A 187 38.23 -3.91 4.89
N LEU A 188 37.66 -4.97 5.48
CA LEU A 188 38.30 -6.31 5.53
C LEU A 188 38.54 -6.92 4.13
N LEU A 189 38.01 -6.31 3.07
CA LEU A 189 38.01 -6.77 1.69
C LEU A 189 38.96 -5.99 0.75
N GLU A 190 39.56 -4.89 1.21
CA GLU A 190 40.26 -3.94 0.32
C GLU A 190 41.54 -4.54 -0.31
N ASN A 191 42.11 -5.57 0.31
CA ASN A 191 43.34 -6.24 -0.14
C ASN A 191 43.12 -7.60 -0.85
N LEU A 192 41.88 -8.00 -1.14
CA LEU A 192 41.59 -9.31 -1.74
C LEU A 192 41.38 -9.23 -3.27
N PRO A 193 41.86 -10.21 -4.05
CA PRO A 193 41.60 -10.28 -5.50
C PRO A 193 40.09 -10.30 -5.81
N LEU A 194 39.67 -9.74 -6.96
CA LEU A 194 38.25 -9.61 -7.38
C LEU A 194 37.41 -10.89 -7.17
N GLY A 195 37.97 -12.08 -7.42
CA GLY A 195 37.27 -13.36 -7.22
C GLY A 195 36.97 -13.66 -5.75
N PHE A 196 37.83 -13.25 -4.83
CA PHE A 196 37.63 -13.38 -3.39
C PHE A 196 36.69 -12.30 -2.83
N GLN A 197 36.63 -11.11 -3.45
CA GLN A 197 35.64 -10.09 -3.10
C GLN A 197 34.22 -10.55 -3.44
N ALA A 198 34.00 -11.09 -4.65
CA ALA A 198 32.72 -11.66 -5.04
C ALA A 198 32.31 -12.85 -4.12
N LEU A 199 33.29 -13.68 -3.73
CA LEU A 199 33.06 -14.76 -2.78
C LEU A 199 32.71 -14.24 -1.37
N ALA A 200 33.36 -13.18 -0.90
CA ALA A 200 33.09 -12.57 0.39
C ALA A 200 31.70 -11.91 0.44
N ILE A 201 31.27 -11.25 -0.64
CA ILE A 201 29.90 -10.74 -0.81
C ILE A 201 28.88 -11.89 -0.79
N PHE A 202 29.15 -12.97 -1.52
CA PHE A 202 28.26 -14.13 -1.49
C PHE A 202 28.20 -14.75 -0.08
N LEU A 203 29.34 -14.89 0.58
CA LEU A 203 29.43 -15.45 1.92
C LEU A 203 28.72 -14.57 2.96
N SER A 204 28.77 -13.23 2.83
CA SER A 204 28.08 -12.32 3.75
C SER A 204 26.57 -12.42 3.62
N VAL A 205 26.04 -12.51 2.39
CA VAL A 205 24.61 -12.77 2.14
C VAL A 205 24.20 -14.11 2.74
N VAL A 206 24.97 -15.18 2.50
CA VAL A 206 24.71 -16.50 3.11
C VAL A 206 24.75 -16.41 4.63
N THR A 207 25.69 -15.66 5.20
CA THR A 207 25.82 -15.46 6.64
C THR A 207 24.60 -14.77 7.22
N VAL A 208 24.08 -13.72 6.58
CA VAL A 208 22.83 -13.06 7.01
C VAL A 208 21.64 -14.00 6.97
N VAL A 209 21.52 -14.81 5.91
CA VAL A 209 20.45 -15.79 5.77
C VAL A 209 20.52 -16.86 6.87
N LEU A 210 21.73 -17.37 7.15
CA LEU A 210 21.95 -18.34 8.22
C LEU A 210 21.72 -17.71 9.60
N ALA A 211 22.22 -16.50 9.86
CA ALA A 211 22.03 -15.78 11.12
C ALA A 211 20.54 -15.51 11.38
N GLY A 212 19.77 -15.09 10.37
CA GLY A 212 18.32 -14.98 10.44
C GLY A 212 17.65 -16.24 10.95
N ARG A 213 17.95 -17.38 10.32
CA ARG A 213 17.29 -18.65 10.62
C ARG A 213 17.76 -19.29 11.93
N TYR A 214 19.06 -19.26 12.22
CA TYR A 214 19.66 -20.03 13.32
C TYR A 214 19.99 -19.21 14.56
N PHE A 215 20.10 -17.87 14.46
CA PHE A 215 20.43 -17.01 15.59
C PHE A 215 19.25 -16.11 15.97
N PHE A 216 18.74 -15.31 15.02
CA PHE A 216 17.72 -14.30 15.31
C PHE A 216 16.35 -14.92 15.64
N VAL A 217 15.89 -15.95 14.92
CA VAL A 217 14.61 -16.62 15.25
C VAL A 217 14.65 -17.28 16.64
N PRO A 218 15.68 -18.06 17.04
CA PRO A 218 15.78 -18.57 18.41
C PRO A 218 15.88 -17.48 19.48
N MET A 219 16.61 -16.39 19.20
CA MET A 219 16.71 -15.23 20.09
C MET A 219 15.31 -14.61 20.33
N LEU A 220 14.55 -14.38 19.25
CA LEU A 220 13.16 -13.89 19.35
C LEU A 220 12.28 -14.84 20.16
N ARG A 221 12.45 -16.16 19.99
CA ARG A 221 11.71 -17.16 20.77
C ARG A 221 12.07 -17.14 22.26
N LEU A 222 13.33 -16.83 22.61
CA LEU A 222 13.74 -16.63 24.00
C LEU A 222 13.11 -15.36 24.59
N VAL A 223 13.14 -14.27 23.84
CA VAL A 223 12.59 -12.98 24.25
C VAL A 223 11.06 -13.05 24.38
N ALA A 224 10.37 -13.71 23.45
CA ALA A 224 8.93 -13.89 23.49
C ALA A 224 8.44 -14.61 24.76
N LYS A 225 9.26 -15.52 25.34
CA LYS A 225 8.93 -16.19 26.61
C LYS A 225 8.84 -15.22 27.79
N THR A 226 9.50 -14.06 27.72
CA THR A 226 9.43 -13.04 28.77
C THR A 226 8.08 -12.31 28.80
N ARG A 227 7.30 -12.37 27.70
CA ARG A 227 6.02 -11.66 27.51
C ARG A 227 6.10 -10.12 27.65
N LEU A 228 7.30 -9.56 27.56
CA LEU A 228 7.52 -8.11 27.57
C LEU A 228 7.57 -7.59 26.13
N ARG A 229 6.61 -6.74 25.75
CA ARG A 229 6.46 -6.24 24.38
C ARG A 229 7.59 -5.28 23.99
N GLU A 230 8.12 -4.56 24.96
CA GLU A 230 9.24 -3.63 24.81
C GLU A 230 10.51 -4.38 24.39
N LEU A 231 10.71 -5.58 24.96
CA LEU A 231 11.88 -6.42 24.71
C LEU A 231 11.85 -7.03 23.30
N LEU A 232 10.66 -7.38 22.79
CA LEU A 232 10.47 -7.78 21.39
C LEU A 232 10.74 -6.62 20.42
N SER A 233 10.28 -5.41 20.76
CA SER A 233 10.52 -4.20 19.94
C SER A 233 12.00 -3.84 19.89
N ALA A 234 12.68 -3.89 21.04
CA ALA A 234 14.12 -3.69 21.14
C ALA A 234 14.91 -4.76 20.36
N SER A 235 14.47 -6.01 20.41
CA SER A 235 15.07 -7.11 19.64
C SER A 235 14.92 -6.89 18.14
N ALA A 236 13.75 -6.44 17.68
CA ALA A 236 13.51 -6.13 16.27
C ALA A 236 14.48 -5.05 15.78
N LEU A 237 14.59 -3.93 16.51
CA LEU A 237 15.52 -2.84 16.19
C LEU A 237 16.98 -3.31 16.21
N LEU A 238 17.37 -4.12 17.21
CA LEU A 238 18.70 -4.70 17.28
C LEU A 238 19.03 -5.53 16.04
N ILE A 239 18.08 -6.33 15.55
CA ILE A 239 18.29 -7.14 14.35
C ILE A 239 18.52 -6.25 13.12
N VAL A 240 17.70 -5.20 12.94
CA VAL A 240 17.86 -4.28 11.80
C VAL A 240 19.24 -3.63 11.84
N ILE A 241 19.62 -3.07 12.99
CA ILE A 241 20.89 -2.37 13.18
C ILE A 241 22.07 -3.33 13.02
N ALA A 242 22.01 -4.53 13.61
CA ALA A 242 23.08 -5.51 13.54
C ALA A 242 23.31 -6.00 12.11
N LEU A 243 22.25 -6.22 11.33
CA LEU A 243 22.36 -6.64 9.94
C LEU A 243 22.83 -5.53 9.01
N ALA A 244 22.38 -4.29 9.24
CA ALA A 244 22.85 -3.11 8.53
C ALA A 244 24.35 -2.91 8.76
N TYR A 245 24.79 -2.96 10.02
CA TYR A 245 26.20 -2.84 10.41
C TYR A 245 27.06 -3.99 9.87
N LEU A 246 26.54 -5.23 9.85
CA LEU A 246 27.26 -6.37 9.28
C LEU A 246 27.56 -6.15 7.79
N MET A 247 26.61 -5.61 7.03
CA MET A 247 26.86 -5.28 5.61
C MET A 247 27.89 -4.17 5.45
N GLU A 248 27.83 -3.14 6.30
CA GLU A 248 28.81 -2.06 6.30
C GLU A 248 30.25 -2.58 6.48
N LEU A 249 30.46 -3.53 7.41
CA LEU A 249 31.76 -4.18 7.62
C LEU A 249 32.27 -4.95 6.39
N VAL A 250 31.37 -5.41 5.52
CA VAL A 250 31.71 -6.14 4.28
C VAL A 250 31.86 -5.19 3.08
N GLY A 251 31.69 -3.87 3.29
CA GLY A 251 31.72 -2.86 2.22
C GLY A 251 30.46 -2.88 1.36
N LEU A 252 29.35 -3.40 1.89
CA LEU A 252 28.04 -3.40 1.24
C LEU A 252 27.13 -2.36 1.89
N SER A 253 26.14 -1.89 1.14
CA SER A 253 25.20 -0.89 1.65
C SER A 253 24.42 -1.41 2.87
N PRO A 254 24.31 -0.64 3.98
CA PRO A 254 23.53 -1.03 5.16
C PRO A 254 22.06 -1.38 4.82
N ALA A 255 21.51 -0.71 3.81
CA ALA A 255 20.19 -0.95 3.22
C ALA A 255 19.99 -2.40 2.75
N LEU A 256 21.03 -3.00 2.15
CA LEU A 256 21.01 -4.39 1.67
C LEU A 256 20.83 -5.37 2.85
N GLY A 257 21.51 -5.13 3.96
CA GLY A 257 21.51 -6.01 5.13
C GLY A 257 20.16 -6.01 5.82
N ALA A 258 19.59 -4.82 5.98
CA ALA A 258 18.25 -4.64 6.50
C ALA A 258 17.20 -5.33 5.62
N PHE A 259 17.23 -5.13 4.29
CA PHE A 259 16.29 -5.81 3.39
C PHE A 259 16.39 -7.35 3.50
N LEU A 260 17.61 -7.90 3.39
CA LEU A 260 17.84 -9.34 3.48
C LEU A 260 17.37 -9.89 4.84
N GLY A 261 17.63 -9.17 5.93
CA GLY A 261 17.11 -9.48 7.24
C GLY A 261 15.59 -9.58 7.29
N GLY A 262 14.92 -8.58 6.72
CA GLY A 262 13.47 -8.55 6.59
C GLY A 262 12.94 -9.77 5.83
N VAL A 263 13.50 -10.08 4.66
CA VAL A 263 13.08 -11.23 3.83
C VAL A 263 13.26 -12.56 4.57
N VAL A 264 14.38 -12.74 5.27
CA VAL A 264 14.64 -13.97 6.02
C VAL A 264 13.62 -14.11 7.16
N LEU A 265 13.32 -13.02 7.87
CA LEU A 265 12.36 -13.00 8.96
C LEU A 265 10.90 -13.01 8.52
N ALA A 266 10.60 -12.65 7.27
CA ALA A 266 9.25 -12.69 6.70
C ALA A 266 8.65 -14.11 6.70
N THR A 267 9.51 -15.13 6.73
CA THR A 267 9.08 -16.54 6.80
C THR A 267 9.00 -17.09 8.22
N SER A 268 9.31 -16.29 9.23
CA SER A 268 9.30 -16.69 10.64
C SER A 268 7.91 -16.58 11.28
N GLU A 269 7.71 -17.32 12.38
CA GLU A 269 6.49 -17.23 13.22
C GLU A 269 6.29 -15.85 13.85
N PHE A 270 7.34 -15.02 13.90
CA PHE A 270 7.33 -13.69 14.51
C PHE A 270 7.07 -12.55 13.51
N LYS A 271 6.83 -12.85 12.22
CA LYS A 271 6.61 -11.81 11.18
C LYS A 271 5.63 -10.73 11.63
N HIS A 272 4.42 -11.13 12.03
CA HIS A 272 3.35 -10.18 12.38
C HIS A 272 3.66 -9.39 13.66
N GLU A 273 4.35 -9.99 14.63
CA GLU A 273 4.78 -9.29 15.84
C GLU A 273 5.87 -8.26 15.52
N LEU A 274 6.85 -8.63 14.71
CA LEU A 274 7.91 -7.72 14.25
C LEU A 274 7.33 -6.57 13.44
N GLU A 275 6.44 -6.87 12.49
CA GLU A 275 5.74 -5.88 11.66
C GLU A 275 4.95 -4.90 12.53
N SER A 276 4.08 -5.39 13.42
CA SER A 276 3.24 -4.53 14.28
C SER A 276 4.04 -3.70 15.28
N ASN A 277 5.17 -4.21 15.79
CA ASN A 277 6.01 -3.46 16.73
C ASN A 277 6.89 -2.42 16.03
N LEU A 278 7.25 -2.64 14.76
CA LEU A 278 8.04 -1.71 13.97
C LEU A 278 7.21 -0.71 13.17
N GLU A 279 5.93 -0.99 12.92
CA GLU A 279 5.01 -0.10 12.19
C GLU A 279 4.99 1.36 12.71
N PRO A 280 4.99 1.63 14.03
CA PRO A 280 5.08 3.01 14.53
C PRO A 280 6.38 3.73 14.13
N PHE A 281 7.49 2.99 14.06
CA PHE A 281 8.78 3.52 13.61
C PHE A 281 8.77 3.76 12.11
N LYS A 282 8.11 2.90 11.32
CA LYS A 282 7.93 3.07 9.86
C LYS A 282 7.42 4.46 9.53
N GLY A 283 6.29 4.86 10.13
CA GLY A 283 5.65 6.14 9.82
C GLY A 283 6.49 7.36 10.22
N LEU A 284 7.13 7.30 11.39
CA LEU A 284 7.97 8.39 11.89
C LEU A 284 9.26 8.54 11.08
N LEU A 285 9.90 7.43 10.73
CA LEU A 285 11.12 7.40 9.94
C LEU A 285 10.87 7.77 8.47
N LEU A 286 9.71 7.40 7.91
CA LEU A 286 9.27 7.86 6.60
C LEU A 286 9.15 9.38 6.57
N GLY A 287 8.52 9.96 7.60
CA GLY A 287 8.42 11.40 7.74
C GLY A 287 9.78 12.08 7.86
N LEU A 288 10.67 11.53 8.68
CA LEU A 288 12.04 12.03 8.83
C LEU A 288 12.83 11.96 7.52
N PHE A 289 12.74 10.84 6.80
CA PHE A 289 13.37 10.67 5.49
C PHE A 289 12.93 11.74 4.51
N PHE A 290 11.61 11.95 4.34
CA PHE A 290 11.12 12.96 3.40
C PHE A 290 11.42 14.39 3.84
N MET A 291 11.47 14.67 5.15
CA MET A 291 11.97 15.94 5.66
C MET A 291 13.46 16.14 5.35
N ALA A 292 14.29 15.11 5.54
CA ALA A 292 15.71 15.16 5.21
C ALA A 292 15.93 15.35 3.70
N VAL A 293 15.16 14.66 2.86
CA VAL A 293 15.15 14.86 1.41
C VAL A 293 14.77 16.29 1.06
N GLY A 294 13.71 16.84 1.66
CA GLY A 294 13.33 18.24 1.45
C GLY A 294 14.41 19.23 1.86
N ALA A 295 15.10 18.98 2.98
CA ALA A 295 16.22 19.80 3.44
C ALA A 295 17.47 19.66 2.57
N SER A 296 17.66 18.52 1.90
CA SER A 296 18.80 18.26 0.99
C SER A 296 18.69 19.00 -0.35
N ILE A 297 17.53 19.59 -0.67
CA ILE A 297 17.34 20.32 -1.94
C ILE A 297 18.25 21.55 -1.95
N ASN A 298 19.33 21.46 -2.73
CA ASN A 298 20.28 22.54 -2.90
C ASN A 298 19.75 23.59 -3.89
N PHE A 299 19.18 24.67 -3.37
CA PHE A 299 18.66 25.78 -4.18
C PHE A 299 19.77 26.57 -4.90
N ILE A 300 21.01 26.50 -4.43
CA ILE A 300 22.16 27.14 -5.10
C ILE A 300 22.41 26.43 -6.43
N VAL A 301 22.43 25.09 -6.43
CA VAL A 301 22.58 24.28 -7.66
C VAL A 301 21.47 24.59 -8.67
N ILE A 302 20.23 24.79 -8.18
CA ILE A 302 19.10 25.25 -9.01
C ILE A 302 19.34 26.65 -9.60
N GLY A 303 19.86 27.57 -8.80
CA GLY A 303 20.17 28.94 -9.22
C GLY A 303 21.32 29.03 -10.22
N ASP A 304 22.34 28.17 -10.09
CA ASP A 304 23.51 28.14 -10.96
C ASP A 304 23.19 27.54 -12.34
N ASN A 305 22.37 26.49 -12.39
CA ASN A 305 22.04 25.77 -13.63
C ASN A 305 20.53 25.55 -13.84
N PRO A 306 19.69 26.60 -13.83
CA PRO A 306 18.24 26.46 -13.81
C PRO A 306 17.69 25.80 -15.07
N LEU A 307 18.30 26.09 -16.24
CA LEU A 307 17.85 25.55 -17.52
C LEU A 307 18.16 24.05 -17.63
N MET A 308 19.34 23.62 -17.17
CA MET A 308 19.74 22.21 -17.21
C MET A 308 18.91 21.38 -16.24
N ILE A 309 18.71 21.85 -15.01
CA ILE A 309 17.91 21.13 -14.01
C ILE A 309 16.44 21.05 -14.44
N SER A 310 15.85 22.16 -14.89
CA SER A 310 14.47 22.15 -15.40
C SER A 310 14.33 21.23 -16.61
N GLY A 311 15.31 21.26 -17.52
CA GLY A 311 15.38 20.37 -18.68
C GLY A 311 15.44 18.90 -18.28
N LEU A 312 16.29 18.54 -17.31
CA LEU A 312 16.40 17.17 -16.78
C LEU A 312 15.12 16.70 -16.08
N VAL A 313 14.51 17.55 -15.24
CA VAL A 313 13.23 17.23 -14.56
C VAL A 313 12.14 16.93 -15.58
N VAL A 314 11.97 17.80 -16.59
CA VAL A 314 10.99 17.58 -17.65
C VAL A 314 11.32 16.35 -18.48
N ALA A 315 12.59 16.16 -18.86
CA ALA A 315 13.04 15.02 -19.64
C ALA A 315 12.76 13.70 -18.92
N VAL A 316 13.08 13.60 -17.63
CA VAL A 316 12.83 12.42 -16.80
C VAL A 316 11.33 12.12 -16.73
N ILE A 317 10.50 13.12 -16.43
CA ILE A 317 9.05 12.93 -16.32
C ILE A 317 8.46 12.48 -17.66
N VAL A 318 8.85 13.12 -18.76
CA VAL A 318 8.37 12.79 -20.11
C VAL A 318 8.83 11.40 -20.52
N LEU A 319 10.10 11.05 -20.28
CA LEU A 319 10.68 9.75 -20.59
C LEU A 319 9.94 8.64 -19.83
N LYS A 320 9.78 8.78 -18.51
CA LYS A 320 9.05 7.78 -17.71
C LYS A 320 7.59 7.73 -18.10
N ALA A 321 6.96 8.87 -18.36
CA ALA A 321 5.58 8.91 -18.80
C ALA A 321 5.40 8.16 -20.13
N LEU A 322 6.28 8.35 -21.10
CA LEU A 322 6.23 7.64 -22.38
C LEU A 322 6.35 6.13 -22.17
N ILE A 323 7.28 5.69 -21.33
CA ILE A 323 7.53 4.27 -21.10
C ILE A 323 6.39 3.62 -20.33
N LEU A 324 5.88 4.26 -19.28
CA LEU A 324 4.72 3.80 -18.52
C LEU A 324 3.47 3.74 -19.39
N PHE A 325 3.28 4.70 -20.28
CA PHE A 325 2.18 4.71 -21.22
C PHE A 325 2.28 3.55 -22.22
N LEU A 326 3.48 3.28 -22.77
CA LEU A 326 3.72 2.13 -23.65
C LEU A 326 3.51 0.80 -22.92
N VAL A 327 4.03 0.65 -21.71
CA VAL A 327 3.82 -0.54 -20.87
C VAL A 327 2.33 -0.72 -20.60
N GLY A 328 1.62 0.33 -20.17
CA GLY A 328 0.17 0.27 -19.99
C GLY A 328 -0.58 -0.13 -21.27
N ALA A 329 -0.12 0.31 -22.44
CA ALA A 329 -0.70 -0.08 -23.73
C ALA A 329 -0.44 -1.56 -24.06
N ILE A 330 0.78 -2.06 -23.87
CA ILE A 330 1.16 -3.48 -24.10
C ILE A 330 0.30 -4.41 -23.23
N PHE A 331 0.06 -4.01 -21.98
CA PHE A 331 -0.75 -4.75 -21.02
C PHE A 331 -2.26 -4.44 -21.11
N LYS A 332 -2.70 -3.72 -22.16
CA LYS A 332 -4.11 -3.47 -22.50
C LYS A 332 -4.89 -2.71 -21.41
N LEU A 333 -4.25 -1.77 -20.71
CA LEU A 333 -4.94 -0.83 -19.84
C LEU A 333 -5.75 0.17 -20.68
N LYS A 334 -6.94 0.56 -20.21
CA LYS A 334 -7.71 1.63 -20.83
C LYS A 334 -7.04 2.98 -20.70
N ALA A 335 -7.45 3.93 -21.54
CA ALA A 335 -6.85 5.26 -21.59
C ALA A 335 -6.82 5.97 -20.22
N ASP A 336 -7.90 5.92 -19.43
CA ASP A 336 -7.96 6.53 -18.10
C ASP A 336 -7.02 5.84 -17.09
N GLN A 337 -7.08 4.50 -16.97
CA GLN A 337 -6.20 3.73 -16.09
C GLN A 337 -4.73 3.88 -16.48
N ARG A 338 -4.46 3.91 -17.79
CA ARG A 338 -3.13 4.12 -18.35
C ARG A 338 -2.61 5.52 -18.04
N LEU A 339 -3.43 6.57 -18.13
CA LEU A 339 -3.03 7.93 -17.78
C LEU A 339 -2.74 8.07 -16.27
N LEU A 340 -3.57 7.47 -15.42
CA LEU A 340 -3.32 7.39 -13.97
C LEU A 340 -2.00 6.67 -13.67
N LEU A 341 -1.75 5.52 -14.30
CA LEU A 341 -0.49 4.79 -14.17
C LEU A 341 0.70 5.65 -14.62
N THR A 342 0.56 6.28 -15.79
CA THR A 342 1.60 7.08 -16.41
C THR A 342 2.05 8.21 -15.52
N ILE A 343 1.09 8.97 -14.97
CA ILE A 343 1.40 10.15 -14.17
C ILE A 343 1.77 9.75 -12.75
N GLY A 344 1.10 8.76 -12.16
CA GLY A 344 1.32 8.34 -10.77
C GLY A 344 2.70 7.71 -10.50
N LEU A 345 3.40 7.23 -11.54
CA LEU A 345 4.72 6.60 -11.43
C LEU A 345 5.84 7.35 -12.17
N ALA A 346 5.57 8.55 -12.70
CA ALA A 346 6.54 9.32 -13.49
C ALA A 346 7.69 9.93 -12.66
N GLN A 347 7.57 9.98 -11.33
CA GLN A 347 8.60 10.47 -10.42
C GLN A 347 9.73 9.46 -10.23
N ILE A 348 10.90 9.97 -9.86
CA ILE A 348 11.99 9.14 -9.32
C ILE A 348 11.65 8.74 -7.88
N GLY A 349 12.05 7.53 -7.46
CA GLY A 349 11.79 6.97 -6.12
C GLY A 349 12.86 7.25 -5.06
N GLU A 350 12.53 6.98 -3.79
CA GLU A 350 13.40 7.17 -2.62
C GLU A 350 14.72 6.40 -2.74
N PHE A 351 14.68 5.24 -3.39
CA PHE A 351 15.87 4.42 -3.63
C PHE A 351 16.89 5.06 -4.56
N ALA A 352 16.52 6.08 -5.34
CA ALA A 352 17.49 6.84 -6.11
C ALA A 352 18.50 7.57 -5.21
N PHE A 353 18.06 8.13 -4.07
CA PHE A 353 18.99 8.77 -3.11
C PHE A 353 20.03 7.77 -2.63
N VAL A 354 19.60 6.55 -2.31
CA VAL A 354 20.49 5.47 -1.84
C VAL A 354 21.47 5.04 -2.93
N LEU A 355 20.98 4.80 -4.15
CA LEU A 355 21.82 4.38 -5.27
C LEU A 355 22.85 5.44 -5.65
N LEU A 356 22.43 6.71 -5.72
CA LEU A 356 23.30 7.82 -6.09
C LEU A 356 24.33 8.09 -4.99
N SER A 357 23.93 8.13 -3.71
CA SER A 357 24.88 8.31 -2.60
C SER A 357 25.88 7.16 -2.51
N PHE A 358 25.43 5.92 -2.73
CA PHE A 358 26.33 4.76 -2.72
C PHE A 358 27.33 4.78 -3.88
N ALA A 359 26.87 5.17 -5.08
CA ALA A 359 27.75 5.37 -6.22
C ALA A 359 28.77 6.51 -6.02
N PHE A 360 28.37 7.58 -5.32
CA PHE A 360 29.27 8.66 -4.90
C PHE A 360 30.31 8.17 -3.89
N GLN A 361 29.92 7.37 -2.90
CA GLN A 361 30.85 6.75 -1.93
C GLN A 361 31.89 5.85 -2.62
N LEU A 362 31.51 5.19 -3.71
CA LEU A 362 32.40 4.37 -4.53
C LEU A 362 33.19 5.19 -5.57
N ASN A 363 33.15 6.52 -5.50
CA ASN A 363 33.83 7.44 -6.43
C ASN A 363 33.44 7.23 -7.91
N ILE A 364 32.24 6.71 -8.18
CA ILE A 364 31.74 6.58 -9.55
C ILE A 364 31.07 7.87 -10.01
N LEU A 365 30.37 8.55 -9.10
CA LEU A 365 29.77 9.88 -9.32
C LEU A 365 30.65 10.95 -8.70
N ASP A 366 30.75 12.11 -9.35
CA ASP A 366 31.30 13.30 -8.73
C ASP A 366 30.24 14.03 -7.87
N ARG A 367 30.69 15.06 -7.14
CA ARG A 367 29.79 15.83 -6.25
C ARG A 367 28.74 16.63 -7.02
N VAL A 368 29.07 17.10 -8.23
CA VAL A 368 28.19 17.92 -9.06
C VAL A 368 27.07 17.06 -9.63
N GLU A 369 27.41 15.87 -10.13
CA GLU A 369 26.49 14.85 -10.62
C GLU A 369 25.54 14.37 -9.52
N LEU A 370 26.08 14.09 -8.33
CA LEU A 370 25.27 13.72 -7.16
C LEU A 370 24.28 14.84 -6.83
N ASP A 371 24.75 16.05 -6.52
CA ASP A 371 23.91 17.16 -6.06
C ASP A 371 22.84 17.50 -7.12
N MET A 372 23.19 17.49 -8.41
CA MET A 372 22.26 17.69 -9.52
C MET A 372 21.17 16.61 -9.55
N MET A 373 21.55 15.33 -9.47
CA MET A 373 20.58 14.22 -9.54
C MET A 373 19.72 14.10 -8.28
N LEU A 374 20.23 14.46 -7.10
CA LEU A 374 19.43 14.56 -5.87
C LEU A 374 18.35 15.64 -6.00
N VAL A 375 18.71 16.81 -6.53
CA VAL A 375 17.76 17.91 -6.80
C VAL A 375 16.72 17.47 -7.84
N VAL A 376 17.13 16.88 -8.95
CA VAL A 376 16.20 16.37 -9.98
C VAL A 376 15.24 15.34 -9.37
N THR A 377 15.75 14.40 -8.56
CA THR A 377 14.95 13.40 -7.85
C THR A 377 13.91 14.06 -6.96
N ALA A 378 14.31 14.97 -6.07
CA ALA A 378 13.42 15.66 -5.15
C ALA A 378 12.34 16.51 -5.88
N LEU A 379 12.72 17.21 -6.95
CA LEU A 379 11.79 18.02 -7.75
C LEU A 379 10.77 17.13 -8.47
N THR A 380 11.16 16.00 -9.05
CA THR A 380 10.21 15.09 -9.70
C THR A 380 9.20 14.51 -8.70
N MET A 381 9.65 14.13 -7.49
CA MET A 381 8.75 13.67 -6.42
C MET A 381 7.74 14.74 -5.99
N THR A 382 8.18 16.00 -5.93
CA THR A 382 7.33 17.14 -5.56
C THR A 382 6.30 17.42 -6.65
N LEU A 383 6.72 17.34 -7.92
CA LEU A 383 5.90 17.75 -9.06
C LEU A 383 4.84 16.71 -9.42
N THR A 384 5.09 15.41 -9.23
CA THR A 384 4.15 14.37 -9.65
C THR A 384 2.78 14.40 -8.97
N PRO A 385 2.65 14.55 -7.64
CA PRO A 385 1.33 14.73 -7.02
C PRO A 385 0.55 15.91 -7.60
N ILE A 386 1.24 17.01 -7.93
CA ILE A 386 0.65 18.19 -8.57
C ILE A 386 0.17 17.83 -9.99
N LEU A 387 0.98 17.12 -10.76
CA LEU A 387 0.59 16.59 -12.08
C LEU A 387 -0.59 15.62 -11.99
N GLY A 388 -0.68 14.83 -10.91
CA GLY A 388 -1.83 13.96 -10.62
C GLY A 388 -3.12 14.75 -10.45
N ILE A 389 -3.11 15.82 -9.64
CA ILE A 389 -4.28 16.70 -9.46
C ILE A 389 -4.67 17.37 -10.78
N ILE A 390 -3.69 17.84 -11.56
CA ILE A 390 -3.92 18.43 -12.88
C ILE A 390 -4.56 17.41 -13.83
N ASN A 391 -4.06 16.17 -13.82
CA ASN A 391 -4.60 15.09 -14.63
C ASN A 391 -6.06 14.79 -14.27
N GLU A 392 -6.36 14.64 -12.99
CA GLU A 392 -7.71 14.35 -12.49
C GLU A 392 -8.70 15.49 -12.79
N ARG A 393 -8.28 16.75 -12.69
CA ARG A 393 -9.17 17.89 -12.90
C ARG A 393 -9.31 18.33 -14.36
N LEU A 394 -8.26 18.20 -15.18
CA LEU A 394 -8.24 18.79 -16.53
C LEU A 394 -8.17 17.75 -17.67
N ILE A 395 -7.40 16.69 -17.51
CA ILE A 395 -7.09 15.74 -18.60
C ILE A 395 -8.06 14.57 -18.60
N LEU A 396 -8.20 13.86 -17.48
CA LEU A 396 -9.10 12.71 -17.32
C LEU A 396 -10.56 13.06 -17.66
N PRO A 397 -11.12 14.22 -17.27
CA PRO A 397 -12.46 14.59 -17.68
C PRO A 397 -12.59 14.85 -19.18
N ARG A 398 -11.51 14.97 -19.96
CA ARG A 398 -11.56 15.19 -21.42
C ARG A 398 -11.20 13.94 -22.22
N VAL A 399 -10.21 13.18 -21.76
CA VAL A 399 -9.59 12.05 -22.47
C VAL A 399 -9.97 10.70 -21.86
N GLY A 400 -10.43 10.68 -20.61
CA GLY A 400 -10.87 9.46 -19.93
C GLY A 400 -12.13 8.86 -20.55
N THR A 401 -12.48 7.64 -20.11
CA THR A 401 -13.61 6.85 -20.62
C THR A 401 -14.95 7.56 -20.34
N LYS A 402 -15.30 8.56 -21.17
CA LYS A 402 -16.52 9.41 -21.02
C LYS A 402 -17.79 8.77 -21.55
N LYS A 403 -17.68 7.74 -22.40
CA LYS A 403 -18.84 7.22 -23.12
C LYS A 403 -19.26 5.87 -22.57
N ALA A 404 -20.46 5.86 -21.98
CA ALA A 404 -21.37 4.75 -22.25
C ALA A 404 -21.39 4.54 -23.76
N GLU A 405 -21.16 3.30 -24.23
CA GLU A 405 -21.67 2.96 -25.55
C GLU A 405 -23.17 3.20 -25.47
N THR A 406 -23.64 4.28 -26.09
CA THR A 406 -25.07 4.44 -26.36
C THR A 406 -25.42 3.29 -27.29
N ARG A 407 -25.94 2.19 -26.71
CA ARG A 407 -26.67 1.21 -27.51
C ARG A 407 -27.71 1.99 -28.33
N PRO A 408 -27.88 1.67 -29.62
CA PRO A 408 -28.98 2.24 -30.39
C PRO A 408 -30.27 2.06 -29.58
N VAL A 409 -31.02 3.15 -29.47
CA VAL A 409 -32.17 3.35 -28.58
C VAL A 409 -33.34 2.50 -29.07
N ASP A 410 -33.26 1.18 -28.86
CA ASP A 410 -34.37 0.25 -29.11
C ASP A 410 -34.95 -0.32 -27.82
N HIS A 411 -34.56 0.22 -26.66
CA HIS A 411 -35.31 0.04 -25.43
C HIS A 411 -35.32 1.37 -24.67
N ILE A 412 -36.52 1.87 -24.40
CA ILE A 412 -36.81 2.94 -23.43
C ILE A 412 -35.88 2.74 -22.23
N ALA A 413 -35.12 3.78 -21.86
CA ALA A 413 -34.22 3.76 -20.71
C ALA A 413 -35.00 3.18 -19.51
N LYS A 414 -34.72 1.93 -19.15
CA LYS A 414 -35.28 1.33 -17.95
C LYS A 414 -34.54 1.97 -16.80
N THR A 415 -35.09 3.01 -16.20
CA THR A 415 -34.65 3.46 -14.88
C THR A 415 -34.88 2.31 -13.92
N HIS A 416 -33.78 1.64 -13.56
CA HIS A 416 -33.83 0.52 -12.64
C HIS A 416 -34.20 1.02 -11.25
N LYS A 417 -35.07 0.27 -10.56
CA LYS A 417 -35.47 0.61 -9.18
C LYS A 417 -34.31 0.45 -8.17
N VAL A 418 -33.22 -0.19 -8.59
CA VAL A 418 -32.05 -0.48 -7.75
C VAL A 418 -30.81 0.11 -8.40
N ILE A 419 -30.08 0.91 -7.64
CA ILE A 419 -28.73 1.37 -7.97
C ILE A 419 -27.74 0.58 -7.12
N LEU A 420 -26.74 -0.03 -7.75
CA LEU A 420 -25.66 -0.74 -7.08
C LEU A 420 -24.34 0.03 -7.27
N VAL A 421 -23.82 0.59 -6.19
CA VAL A 421 -22.59 1.36 -6.21
C VAL A 421 -21.42 0.46 -5.81
N GLY A 422 -20.50 0.24 -6.75
CA GLY A 422 -19.31 -0.59 -6.60
C GLY A 422 -19.57 -2.05 -6.95
N PHE A 423 -18.92 -2.56 -7.99
CA PHE A 423 -19.03 -3.96 -8.44
C PHE A 423 -17.75 -4.76 -8.09
N GLY A 424 -17.26 -4.61 -6.86
CA GLY A 424 -16.15 -5.41 -6.32
C GLY A 424 -16.57 -6.83 -5.94
N HIS A 425 -15.83 -7.46 -5.02
CA HIS A 425 -16.16 -8.83 -4.55
C HIS A 425 -17.57 -8.91 -3.94
N PHE A 426 -17.92 -7.97 -3.04
CA PHE A 426 -19.24 -7.91 -2.43
C PHE A 426 -20.33 -7.55 -3.46
N GLY A 427 -20.14 -6.42 -4.16
CA GLY A 427 -21.13 -5.91 -5.11
C GLY A 427 -21.41 -6.87 -6.27
N SER A 428 -20.39 -7.59 -6.77
CA SER A 428 -20.59 -8.58 -7.83
C SER A 428 -21.46 -9.75 -7.40
N THR A 429 -21.37 -10.18 -6.14
CA THR A 429 -22.23 -11.23 -5.57
C THR A 429 -23.67 -10.74 -5.45
N VAL A 430 -23.87 -9.54 -4.90
CA VAL A 430 -25.19 -8.90 -4.80
C VAL A 430 -25.83 -8.73 -6.17
N GLY A 431 -25.11 -8.14 -7.13
CA GLY A 431 -25.63 -7.89 -8.47
C GLY A 431 -25.98 -9.16 -9.24
N ARG A 432 -25.16 -10.23 -9.11
CA ARG A 432 -25.47 -11.54 -9.71
C ARG A 432 -26.69 -12.19 -9.08
N PHE A 433 -26.85 -12.08 -7.76
CA PHE A 433 -27.99 -12.66 -7.05
C PHE A 433 -29.30 -11.92 -7.35
N LEU A 434 -29.30 -10.58 -7.40
CA LEU A 434 -30.47 -9.81 -7.82
C LEU A 434 -30.90 -10.17 -9.24
N ARG A 435 -29.93 -10.32 -10.15
CA ARG A 435 -30.19 -10.71 -11.53
C ARG A 435 -30.80 -12.11 -11.66
N SER A 436 -30.46 -13.07 -10.78
CA SER A 436 -31.11 -14.38 -10.80
C SER A 436 -32.60 -14.35 -10.45
N TYR A 437 -33.09 -13.26 -9.85
CA TYR A 437 -34.51 -12.99 -9.62
C TYR A 437 -35.14 -12.06 -10.67
N GLY A 438 -34.45 -11.78 -11.78
CA GLY A 438 -34.93 -10.88 -12.84
C GLY A 438 -34.91 -9.40 -12.45
N ILE A 439 -34.22 -9.03 -11.37
CA ILE A 439 -34.04 -7.64 -10.95
C ILE A 439 -32.74 -7.13 -11.58
N GLU A 440 -32.88 -6.27 -12.58
CA GLU A 440 -31.78 -5.53 -13.17
C GLU A 440 -31.47 -4.30 -12.29
N ALA A 441 -30.19 -4.04 -12.04
CA ALA A 441 -29.71 -2.90 -11.27
C ALA A 441 -28.80 -2.03 -12.12
N THR A 442 -28.91 -0.71 -11.98
CA THR A 442 -27.96 0.24 -12.57
C THR A 442 -26.69 0.23 -11.72
N ILE A 443 -25.55 -0.15 -12.31
CA ILE A 443 -24.28 -0.26 -11.58
C ILE A 443 -23.43 1.00 -11.80
N LEU A 444 -22.84 1.56 -10.75
CA LEU A 444 -21.78 2.57 -10.84
C LEU A 444 -20.46 1.98 -10.39
N ASP A 445 -19.40 2.19 -11.18
CA ASP A 445 -18.08 1.67 -10.87
C ASP A 445 -16.95 2.63 -11.32
N ASN A 446 -15.90 2.74 -10.50
CA ASN A 446 -14.76 3.62 -10.74
C ASN A 446 -13.60 2.94 -11.50
N ASP A 447 -13.68 1.64 -11.78
CA ASP A 447 -12.73 0.92 -12.63
C ASP A 447 -13.31 0.74 -14.05
N SER A 448 -12.77 1.51 -15.01
CA SER A 448 -13.25 1.47 -16.39
C SER A 448 -13.00 0.13 -17.08
N ASN A 449 -11.94 -0.60 -16.73
CA ASN A 449 -11.64 -1.93 -17.26
C ASN A 449 -12.71 -2.92 -16.79
N ARG A 450 -13.12 -2.84 -15.51
CA ARG A 450 -14.21 -3.65 -14.95
C ARG A 450 -15.56 -3.32 -15.61
N VAL A 451 -15.85 -2.04 -15.85
CA VAL A 451 -17.10 -1.61 -16.50
C VAL A 451 -17.35 -2.32 -17.84
N ASP A 452 -16.33 -2.49 -18.68
CA ASP A 452 -16.49 -3.18 -19.97
C ASP A 452 -16.77 -4.67 -19.82
N LEU A 453 -16.08 -5.32 -18.89
CA LEU A 453 -16.32 -6.72 -18.58
C LEU A 453 -17.78 -6.93 -18.19
N LEU A 454 -18.31 -6.05 -17.35
CA LEU A 454 -19.70 -6.12 -16.90
C LEU A 454 -20.69 -5.83 -18.01
N ARG A 455 -20.42 -4.85 -18.87
CA ARG A 455 -21.23 -4.59 -20.07
C ARG A 455 -21.28 -5.79 -21.00
N LYS A 456 -20.14 -6.46 -21.23
CA LYS A 456 -20.07 -7.73 -22.00
C LYS A 456 -20.84 -8.87 -21.34
N MET A 457 -20.92 -8.88 -20.02
CA MET A 457 -21.76 -9.81 -19.25
C MET A 457 -23.25 -9.41 -19.26
N GLY A 458 -23.63 -8.31 -19.90
CA GLY A 458 -25.01 -7.86 -20.05
C GLY A 458 -25.54 -7.00 -18.91
N PHE A 459 -24.68 -6.45 -18.05
CA PHE A 459 -25.09 -5.49 -17.02
C PHE A 459 -25.15 -4.06 -17.58
N GLU A 460 -26.09 -3.24 -17.07
CA GLU A 460 -26.07 -1.80 -17.30
C GLU A 460 -25.12 -1.15 -16.29
N VAL A 461 -24.01 -0.59 -16.79
CA VAL A 461 -22.93 -0.07 -15.94
C VAL A 461 -22.47 1.30 -16.40
N TYR A 462 -22.43 2.24 -15.47
CA TYR A 462 -21.92 3.60 -15.59
C TYR A 462 -20.52 3.67 -14.97
N TYR A 463 -19.59 4.31 -15.70
CA TYR A 463 -18.25 4.56 -15.20
C TYR A 463 -18.22 5.90 -14.46
N GLY A 464 -17.73 5.90 -13.22
CA GLY A 464 -17.44 7.12 -12.48
C GLY A 464 -17.49 6.96 -10.96
N ASP A 465 -17.12 8.04 -10.27
CA ASP A 465 -17.15 8.11 -8.81
C ASP A 465 -18.56 8.41 -8.30
N ALA A 466 -19.11 7.48 -7.52
CA ALA A 466 -20.44 7.61 -6.94
C ALA A 466 -20.53 8.65 -5.82
N THR A 467 -19.40 9.18 -5.33
CA THR A 467 -19.39 10.35 -4.45
C THR A 467 -19.73 11.65 -5.20
N ARG A 468 -19.98 11.60 -6.51
CA ARG A 468 -20.43 12.75 -7.29
C ARG A 468 -21.92 12.69 -7.61
N MET A 469 -22.64 13.73 -7.22
CA MET A 469 -24.10 13.81 -7.39
C MET A 469 -24.55 13.74 -8.86
N ASP A 470 -23.81 14.37 -9.78
CA ASP A 470 -24.15 14.39 -11.21
C ASP A 470 -24.12 12.98 -11.85
N LEU A 471 -23.25 12.09 -11.35
CA LEU A 471 -23.19 10.70 -11.79
C LEU A 471 -24.32 9.86 -11.20
N LEU A 472 -24.70 10.10 -9.94
CA LEU A 472 -25.87 9.45 -9.33
C LEU A 472 -27.17 9.84 -10.06
N GLU A 473 -27.30 11.11 -10.44
CA GLU A 473 -28.42 11.61 -11.25
C GLU A 473 -28.46 10.98 -12.63
N SER A 474 -27.30 10.90 -13.30
CA SER A 474 -27.17 10.23 -14.59
C SER A 474 -27.51 8.74 -14.51
N ALA A 475 -27.26 8.10 -13.36
CA ALA A 475 -27.63 6.71 -13.10
C ALA A 475 -29.11 6.52 -12.69
N GLY A 476 -29.89 7.61 -12.62
CA GLY A 476 -31.33 7.56 -12.36
C GLY A 476 -31.71 7.54 -10.88
N ILE A 477 -30.89 8.09 -9.97
CA ILE A 477 -31.18 8.07 -8.51
C ILE A 477 -32.52 8.73 -8.16
N ALA A 478 -32.98 9.69 -8.94
CA ALA A 478 -34.27 10.36 -8.74
C ALA A 478 -35.47 9.39 -8.81
N GLU A 479 -35.37 8.32 -9.60
CA GLU A 479 -36.42 7.31 -9.78
C GLU A 479 -36.11 5.99 -9.05
N ALA A 480 -34.92 5.90 -8.44
CA ALA A 480 -34.48 4.71 -7.73
C ALA A 480 -35.28 4.53 -6.42
N LYS A 481 -35.60 3.28 -6.08
CA LYS A 481 -36.20 2.93 -4.78
C LYS A 481 -35.15 2.54 -3.76
N ILE A 482 -34.09 1.89 -4.22
CA ILE A 482 -33.03 1.34 -3.38
C ILE A 482 -31.68 1.75 -3.97
N LEU A 483 -30.80 2.22 -3.10
CA LEU A 483 -29.39 2.36 -3.40
C LEU A 483 -28.60 1.44 -2.48
N ILE A 484 -27.87 0.50 -3.11
CA ILE A 484 -26.97 -0.43 -2.43
C ILE A 484 -25.54 0.12 -2.57
N SER A 485 -24.90 0.45 -1.46
CA SER A 485 -23.48 0.81 -1.47
C SER A 485 -22.63 -0.40 -1.11
N ALA A 486 -21.83 -0.87 -2.06
CA ALA A 486 -20.90 -1.97 -1.94
C ALA A 486 -19.42 -1.50 -1.99
N ILE A 487 -19.17 -0.19 -1.79
CA ILE A 487 -17.83 0.42 -1.79
C ILE A 487 -17.00 -0.08 -0.61
N ASP A 488 -15.69 -0.26 -0.79
CA ASP A 488 -14.78 -0.75 0.25
C ASP A 488 -14.32 0.34 1.26
N ASN A 489 -14.27 1.61 0.83
CA ASN A 489 -13.78 2.73 1.62
C ASN A 489 -14.91 3.34 2.47
N SER A 490 -14.79 3.24 3.80
CA SER A 490 -15.78 3.74 4.77
C SER A 490 -16.04 5.24 4.67
N ASP A 491 -15.02 6.07 4.42
CA ASP A 491 -15.17 7.53 4.27
C ASP A 491 -16.03 7.86 3.04
N ASN A 492 -15.83 7.14 1.94
CA ASN A 492 -16.64 7.31 0.72
C ASN A 492 -18.09 6.87 0.96
N VAL A 493 -18.32 5.79 1.71
CA VAL A 493 -19.67 5.34 2.09
C VAL A 493 -20.36 6.39 2.96
N ILE A 494 -19.66 6.97 3.94
CA ILE A 494 -20.17 8.04 4.80
C ILE A 494 -20.51 9.29 3.96
N HIS A 495 -19.63 9.70 3.06
CA HIS A 495 -19.86 10.85 2.19
C HIS A 495 -21.08 10.65 1.28
N LEU A 496 -21.14 9.50 0.60
CA LEU A 496 -22.29 9.09 -0.22
C LEU A 496 -23.60 9.11 0.59
N THR A 497 -23.56 8.57 1.81
CA THR A 497 -24.73 8.50 2.70
C THR A 497 -25.25 9.89 3.06
N LYS A 498 -24.37 10.82 3.45
CA LYS A 498 -24.75 12.21 3.75
C LYS A 498 -25.43 12.85 2.54
N MET A 499 -24.78 12.73 1.38
CA MET A 499 -25.24 13.35 0.15
C MET A 499 -26.61 12.84 -0.31
N VAL A 500 -26.83 11.52 -0.27
CA VAL A 500 -28.10 10.91 -0.68
C VAL A 500 -29.20 11.22 0.33
N LYS A 501 -28.92 11.20 1.64
CA LYS A 501 -29.93 11.57 2.66
C LYS A 501 -30.38 13.02 2.54
N GLU A 502 -29.49 13.93 2.17
CA GLU A 502 -29.80 15.36 2.02
C GLU A 502 -30.68 15.63 0.79
N LYS A 503 -30.36 15.02 -0.37
CA LYS A 503 -31.03 15.34 -1.64
C LYS A 503 -32.14 14.37 -2.04
N TYR A 504 -32.04 13.10 -1.65
CA TYR A 504 -32.97 12.03 -2.02
C TYR A 504 -33.40 11.21 -0.79
N PRO A 505 -34.09 11.83 0.19
CA PRO A 505 -34.48 11.16 1.44
C PRO A 505 -35.44 9.98 1.25
N ASN A 506 -36.10 9.89 0.10
CA ASN A 506 -37.05 8.83 -0.23
C ASN A 506 -36.36 7.53 -0.72
N VAL A 507 -35.07 7.57 -1.05
CA VAL A 507 -34.31 6.40 -1.50
C VAL A 507 -33.89 5.56 -0.29
N LYS A 508 -34.26 4.28 -0.26
CA LYS A 508 -33.82 3.37 0.80
C LYS A 508 -32.34 3.06 0.60
N LEU A 509 -31.53 3.36 1.61
CA LEU A 509 -30.09 3.11 1.63
C LEU A 509 -29.80 1.76 2.26
N MET A 510 -29.11 0.88 1.54
CA MET A 510 -28.60 -0.39 2.02
C MET A 510 -27.07 -0.36 1.92
N LEU A 511 -26.38 -0.30 3.05
CA LEU A 511 -24.95 0.04 3.07
C LEU A 511 -24.10 -1.12 3.57
N ARG A 512 -23.04 -1.45 2.83
CA ARG A 512 -21.98 -2.34 3.32
C ARG A 512 -21.15 -1.62 4.38
N ALA A 513 -20.88 -2.31 5.48
CA ALA A 513 -19.88 -1.96 6.47
C ALA A 513 -18.77 -3.03 6.45
N LYS A 514 -17.51 -2.60 6.39
CA LYS A 514 -16.38 -3.55 6.36
C LYS A 514 -16.16 -4.17 7.74
N ASN A 515 -16.34 -3.40 8.80
CA ASN A 515 -16.22 -3.89 10.17
C ASN A 515 -17.31 -3.33 11.10
N ARG A 516 -17.21 -3.66 12.38
CA ARG A 516 -18.16 -3.27 13.43
C ARG A 516 -18.16 -1.76 13.70
N TYR A 517 -17.01 -1.09 13.61
CA TYR A 517 -16.86 0.35 13.82
C TYR A 517 -17.50 1.14 12.66
N ASP A 518 -17.24 0.74 11.41
CA ASP A 518 -17.88 1.36 10.25
C ASP A 518 -19.41 1.26 10.35
N ALA A 519 -19.91 0.12 10.83
CA ALA A 519 -21.34 -0.07 11.03
C ALA A 519 -21.92 0.88 12.10
N TYR A 520 -21.17 1.17 13.16
CA TYR A 520 -21.58 2.17 14.16
C TYR A 520 -21.70 3.56 13.56
N ASP A 521 -20.75 3.98 12.74
CA ASP A 521 -20.79 5.30 12.10
C ASP A 521 -22.04 5.44 11.23
N LEU A 522 -22.37 4.41 10.44
CA LEU A 522 -23.57 4.39 9.58
C LEU A 522 -24.88 4.35 10.37
N LEU A 523 -24.94 3.55 11.44
CA LEU A 523 -26.10 3.50 12.35
C LEU A 523 -26.31 4.84 13.05
N ASN A 524 -25.24 5.50 13.50
CA ASN A 524 -25.27 6.81 14.16
C ASN A 524 -25.69 7.93 13.19
N MET A 525 -25.51 7.74 11.89
CA MET A 525 -26.07 8.61 10.85
C MET A 525 -27.57 8.36 10.61
N GLY A 526 -28.20 7.41 11.33
CA GLY A 526 -29.61 7.07 11.21
C GLY A 526 -29.92 6.28 9.93
N VAL A 527 -29.01 5.39 9.52
CA VAL A 527 -29.28 4.39 8.48
C VAL A 527 -29.57 3.06 9.16
N GLU A 528 -30.72 2.45 8.83
CA GLU A 528 -31.14 1.20 9.51
C GLU A 528 -30.59 -0.06 8.85
N ASP A 529 -30.41 -0.05 7.53
CA ASP A 529 -30.02 -1.22 6.73
C ASP A 529 -28.51 -1.22 6.49
N VAL A 530 -27.77 -1.69 7.49
CA VAL A 530 -26.31 -1.77 7.46
C VAL A 530 -25.88 -3.24 7.50
N TYR A 531 -25.13 -3.67 6.49
CA TYR A 531 -24.71 -5.05 6.29
C TYR A 531 -23.21 -5.20 6.52
N ARG A 532 -22.81 -5.95 7.54
CA ARG A 532 -21.40 -6.25 7.81
C ARG A 532 -20.90 -7.34 6.89
N GLU A 533 -19.87 -7.04 6.10
CA GLU A 533 -19.38 -7.90 5.01
C GLU A 533 -19.09 -9.35 5.41
N SER A 534 -18.49 -9.56 6.58
CA SER A 534 -17.99 -10.89 6.99
C SER A 534 -18.89 -11.64 7.95
N LEU A 535 -19.93 -11.03 8.52
CA LEU A 535 -20.69 -11.62 9.63
C LEU A 535 -21.31 -12.97 9.24
N GLU A 536 -22.16 -12.96 8.21
CA GLU A 536 -22.88 -14.16 7.78
C GLU A 536 -21.93 -15.25 7.30
N THR A 537 -20.88 -14.88 6.56
CA THR A 537 -19.86 -15.82 6.08
C THR A 537 -19.09 -16.47 7.24
N SER A 538 -18.72 -15.69 8.26
CA SER A 538 -18.04 -16.20 9.46
C SER A 538 -18.93 -17.15 10.26
N VAL A 539 -20.21 -16.79 10.46
CA VAL A 539 -21.17 -17.64 11.16
C VAL A 539 -21.47 -18.92 10.37
N LYS A 540 -21.53 -18.82 9.04
CA LYS A 540 -21.68 -19.97 8.15
C LYS A 540 -20.48 -20.93 8.25
N MET A 541 -19.26 -20.42 8.25
CA MET A 541 -18.05 -21.23 8.45
C MET A 541 -18.04 -21.92 9.82
N ALA A 542 -18.39 -21.19 10.89
CA ALA A 542 -18.53 -21.77 12.22
C ALA A 542 -19.62 -22.86 12.27
N SER A 543 -20.72 -22.66 11.56
CA SER A 543 -21.80 -23.64 11.43
C SER A 543 -21.34 -24.91 10.75
N ASP A 544 -20.59 -24.78 9.65
CA ASP A 544 -20.04 -25.93 8.92
C ASP A 544 -18.99 -26.67 9.77
N ALA A 545 -18.17 -25.94 10.54
CA ALA A 545 -17.23 -26.54 11.49
C ALA A 545 -17.96 -27.33 12.60
N LEU A 546 -19.02 -26.79 13.20
CA LEU A 546 -19.85 -27.52 14.17
C LEU A 546 -20.48 -28.77 13.55
N ASN A 547 -20.94 -28.69 12.29
CA ASN A 547 -21.50 -29.83 11.59
C ASN A 547 -20.45 -30.96 11.43
N HIS A 548 -19.20 -30.60 11.08
CA HIS A 548 -18.10 -31.57 11.01
C HIS A 548 -17.68 -32.14 12.37
N LEU A 549 -17.97 -31.44 13.47
CA LEU A 549 -17.78 -31.93 14.84
C LEU A 549 -18.93 -32.82 15.34
N GLY A 550 -19.91 -33.12 14.48
CA GLY A 550 -21.02 -34.04 14.78
C GLY A 550 -22.27 -33.38 15.34
N PHE A 551 -22.35 -32.04 15.34
CA PHE A 551 -23.58 -31.35 15.70
C PHE A 551 -24.60 -31.42 14.55
N ARG A 552 -25.90 -31.43 14.89
CA ARG A 552 -26.98 -31.57 13.89
C ARG A 552 -27.16 -30.31 13.06
N LYS A 553 -27.25 -30.49 11.73
CA LYS A 553 -27.33 -29.39 10.75
C LYS A 553 -28.49 -28.41 11.00
N TYR A 554 -29.68 -28.90 11.31
CA TYR A 554 -30.85 -28.03 11.55
C TYR A 554 -30.70 -27.22 12.85
N THR A 555 -30.23 -27.85 13.92
CA THR A 555 -29.95 -27.18 15.20
C THR A 555 -28.92 -26.07 15.02
N ILE A 556 -27.83 -26.36 14.30
CA ILE A 556 -26.79 -25.37 13.99
C ILE A 556 -27.37 -24.23 13.16
N TYR A 557 -28.15 -24.51 12.11
CA TYR A 557 -28.78 -23.47 11.30
C TYR A 557 -29.62 -22.52 12.15
N ARG A 558 -30.44 -23.06 13.06
CA ARG A 558 -31.25 -22.25 13.98
C ARG A 558 -30.38 -21.40 14.92
N GLN A 559 -29.33 -21.99 15.48
CA GLN A 559 -28.39 -21.29 16.36
C GLN A 559 -27.62 -20.18 15.63
N ALA A 560 -27.22 -20.44 14.40
CA ALA A 560 -26.56 -19.47 13.52
C ALA A 560 -27.44 -18.24 13.26
N GLN A 561 -28.72 -18.46 12.89
CA GLN A 561 -29.67 -17.37 12.67
C GLN A 561 -29.91 -16.54 13.94
N LYS A 562 -30.05 -17.21 15.09
CA LYS A 562 -30.19 -16.53 16.39
C LYS A 562 -28.94 -15.75 16.78
N PHE A 563 -27.75 -16.32 16.56
CA PHE A 563 -26.49 -15.63 16.81
C PHE A 563 -26.41 -14.34 15.99
N ILE A 564 -26.70 -14.40 14.69
CA ILE A 564 -26.71 -13.23 13.80
C ILE A 564 -27.70 -12.18 14.32
N GLN A 565 -28.93 -12.59 14.64
CA GLN A 565 -29.95 -11.69 15.17
C GLN A 565 -29.48 -10.98 16.45
N TYR A 566 -29.04 -11.73 17.46
CA TYR A 566 -28.59 -11.15 18.73
C TYR A 566 -27.37 -10.23 18.56
N ASP A 567 -26.44 -10.58 17.67
CA ASP A 567 -25.26 -9.77 17.39
C ASP A 567 -25.62 -8.46 16.68
N GLU A 568 -26.60 -8.48 15.75
CA GLU A 568 -27.12 -7.25 15.12
C GLU A 568 -27.90 -6.36 16.10
N GLU A 569 -28.70 -6.94 16.98
CA GLU A 569 -29.40 -6.17 18.03
C GLU A 569 -28.40 -5.54 19.00
N SER A 570 -27.37 -6.28 19.40
CA SER A 570 -26.27 -5.79 20.23
C SER A 570 -25.53 -4.63 19.55
N LEU A 571 -25.23 -4.77 18.25
CA LEU A 571 -24.63 -3.72 17.44
C LEU A 571 -25.45 -2.42 17.51
N ARG A 572 -26.78 -2.50 17.34
CA ARG A 572 -27.67 -1.32 17.39
C ARG A 572 -27.72 -0.67 18.78
N ARG A 573 -27.67 -1.47 19.86
CA ARG A 573 -27.62 -0.96 21.24
C ARG A 573 -26.30 -0.24 21.53
N LEU A 574 -25.20 -0.79 21.03
CA LEU A 574 -23.85 -0.25 21.25
C LEU A 574 -23.51 0.94 20.36
N ALA A 575 -24.05 1.01 19.14
CA ALA A 575 -23.88 2.16 18.25
C ALA A 575 -24.28 3.47 18.94
N ASN A 576 -25.46 3.45 19.58
CA ASN A 576 -26.08 4.62 20.17
C ASN A 576 -25.39 5.13 21.46
N LYS A 577 -24.50 4.36 22.11
CA LYS A 577 -23.82 4.73 23.37
C LYS A 577 -22.55 3.90 23.62
N PRO A 578 -21.33 4.46 23.45
CA PRO A 578 -20.60 5.01 24.62
C PRO A 578 -19.60 6.16 24.31
N LYS A 579 -19.26 6.99 25.31
CA LYS A 579 -18.36 8.16 25.13
C LYS A 579 -16.86 7.85 25.30
N THR A 580 -16.53 6.71 25.94
CA THR A 580 -15.15 6.31 26.23
C THR A 580 -14.91 4.83 25.91
N ARG A 581 -13.64 4.47 25.65
CA ARG A 581 -13.22 3.09 25.32
C ARG A 581 -13.51 2.10 26.43
N GLU A 582 -13.38 2.50 27.69
CA GLU A 582 -13.64 1.64 28.85
C GLU A 582 -15.13 1.31 28.98
N GLU A 583 -16.00 2.30 28.81
CA GLU A 583 -17.46 2.12 28.83
C GLU A 583 -17.91 1.18 27.70
N TYR A 584 -17.30 1.32 26.51
CA TYR A 584 -17.52 0.40 25.40
C TYR A 584 -17.18 -1.05 25.75
N ILE A 585 -15.98 -1.29 26.28
CA ILE A 585 -15.51 -2.65 26.59
C ILE A 585 -16.41 -3.28 27.65
N PHE A 586 -16.79 -2.53 28.67
CA PHE A 586 -17.68 -3.02 29.72
C PHE A 586 -19.03 -3.48 29.15
N LYS A 587 -19.70 -2.62 28.38
CA LYS A 587 -21.00 -2.94 27.76
C LYS A 587 -20.89 -4.06 26.73
N ALA A 588 -19.85 -4.06 25.90
CA ALA A 588 -19.64 -5.11 24.92
C ALA A 588 -19.45 -6.49 25.59
N LYS A 589 -18.75 -6.56 26.73
CA LYS A 589 -18.64 -7.80 27.52
C LYS A 589 -19.99 -8.25 28.07
N GLU A 590 -20.78 -7.31 28.58
CA GLU A 590 -22.12 -7.60 29.11
C GLU A 590 -23.04 -8.17 28.02
N GLU A 591 -23.04 -7.54 26.85
CA GLU A 591 -23.80 -7.98 25.67
C GLU A 591 -23.37 -9.37 25.19
N ILE A 592 -22.06 -9.65 25.09
CA ILE A 592 -21.55 -10.98 24.73
C ILE A 592 -22.04 -12.03 25.73
N LYS A 593 -21.92 -11.74 27.04
CA LYS A 593 -22.36 -12.66 28.09
C LYS A 593 -23.88 -12.93 28.03
N GLN A 594 -24.68 -11.90 27.73
CA GLN A 594 -26.12 -12.06 27.55
C GLN A 594 -26.44 -12.91 26.32
N GLN A 595 -25.75 -12.67 25.20
CA GLN A 595 -25.91 -13.45 23.97
C GLN A 595 -25.54 -14.93 24.18
N GLU A 596 -24.42 -15.22 24.84
CA GLU A 596 -24.01 -16.59 25.17
C GLU A 596 -25.09 -17.31 25.99
N LYS A 597 -25.58 -16.65 27.04
CA LYS A 597 -26.63 -17.18 27.91
C LYS A 597 -27.92 -17.47 27.12
N GLN A 598 -28.35 -16.57 26.23
CA GLN A 598 -29.54 -16.76 25.40
C GLN A 598 -29.38 -17.95 24.43
N LEU A 599 -28.22 -18.09 23.80
CA LEU A 599 -27.94 -19.20 22.89
C LEU A 599 -27.88 -20.55 23.62
N GLU A 600 -27.31 -20.57 24.83
CA GLU A 600 -27.26 -21.77 25.68
C GLU A 600 -28.67 -22.19 26.15
N GLU A 601 -29.48 -21.24 26.61
CA GLU A 601 -30.88 -21.50 26.96
C GLU A 601 -31.68 -22.06 25.77
N ASP A 602 -31.45 -21.52 24.57
CA ASP A 602 -32.09 -21.97 23.33
C ASP A 602 -31.59 -23.33 22.82
N LEU A 603 -30.35 -23.69 23.14
CA LEU A 603 -29.80 -25.01 22.89
C LEU A 603 -30.46 -26.03 23.82
N ASN A 604 -30.56 -25.70 25.11
CA ASN A 604 -31.15 -26.56 26.14
C ASN A 604 -32.67 -26.74 25.96
N ARG A 605 -33.39 -25.74 25.44
CA ARG A 605 -34.81 -25.86 25.03
C ARG A 605 -35.01 -26.70 23.77
N GLY A 606 -33.94 -26.98 23.02
CA GLY A 606 -33.96 -27.47 21.65
C GLY A 606 -33.76 -28.97 21.45
N ILE A 607 -33.50 -29.76 22.50
CA ILE A 607 -33.49 -31.23 22.42
C ILE A 607 -34.95 -31.69 22.41
N ILE A 608 -35.66 -31.44 21.31
CA ILE A 608 -37.02 -31.88 21.09
C ILE A 608 -36.93 -33.31 20.56
N GLU A 609 -37.54 -34.28 21.25
CA GLU A 609 -37.56 -35.72 20.90
C GLU A 609 -37.99 -36.03 19.44
N PHE A 610 -38.56 -35.05 18.73
CA PHE A 610 -39.10 -35.17 17.37
C PHE A 610 -38.28 -34.48 16.27
N ASP A 611 -37.08 -33.96 16.54
CA ASP A 611 -36.25 -33.26 15.54
C ASP A 611 -35.52 -34.21 14.54
N ASN A 612 -35.85 -35.51 14.56
CA ASN A 612 -35.27 -36.54 13.68
C ASN A 612 -35.93 -36.59 12.29
N HIS A 613 -37.06 -35.91 12.07
CA HIS A 613 -37.85 -36.06 10.84
C HIS A 613 -37.26 -35.38 9.59
N TRP A 614 -36.30 -34.47 9.77
CA TRP A 614 -35.65 -33.75 8.66
C TRP A 614 -34.35 -34.40 8.19
N ASP A 615 -33.83 -35.38 8.94
CA ASP A 615 -32.52 -35.96 8.67
C ASP A 615 -32.63 -37.24 7.83
N SER A 616 -32.65 -37.07 6.51
CA SER A 616 -32.77 -38.19 5.56
C SER A 616 -31.54 -39.12 5.55
N GLU A 617 -30.44 -38.76 6.20
CA GLU A 617 -29.23 -39.61 6.24
C GLU A 617 -29.47 -40.91 7.01
N GLN A 618 -30.23 -40.88 8.11
CA GLN A 618 -30.58 -42.10 8.85
C GLN A 618 -31.52 -42.99 8.02
N MET A 619 -32.46 -42.40 7.28
CA MET A 619 -33.34 -43.14 6.38
C MET A 619 -32.57 -43.74 5.19
N ARG A 620 -31.61 -43.01 4.61
CA ARG A 620 -30.72 -43.51 3.55
C ARG A 620 -29.80 -44.61 4.05
N ALA A 621 -29.25 -44.47 5.26
CA ALA A 621 -28.43 -45.50 5.89
C ALA A 621 -29.24 -46.76 6.21
N ALA A 622 -30.49 -46.62 6.66
CA ALA A 622 -31.41 -47.73 6.89
C ALA A 622 -31.86 -48.42 5.58
N HIS A 623 -32.05 -47.66 4.49
CA HIS A 623 -32.41 -48.22 3.19
C HIS A 623 -31.22 -48.90 2.48
N ASN A 624 -30.00 -48.44 2.72
CA ASN A 624 -28.77 -49.01 2.15
C ASN A 624 -28.16 -50.12 3.03
N ALA A 625 -28.78 -50.47 4.15
CA ALA A 625 -28.35 -51.59 4.96
C ALA A 625 -28.70 -52.90 4.24
N PRO A 626 -27.75 -53.84 4.02
CA PRO A 626 -28.07 -55.14 3.45
C PRO A 626 -29.01 -55.89 4.39
N GLU A 627 -30.14 -56.38 3.87
CA GLU A 627 -31.02 -57.30 4.60
C GLU A 627 -30.19 -58.50 5.06
N LYS A 628 -30.19 -58.75 6.38
CA LYS A 628 -29.46 -59.87 7.00
C LYS A 628 -30.25 -61.16 6.92
#